data_AF-F4YV48-F1
#
_entry.id   AF-F4YV48-F1
#
_cell.length_a   1.000
_cell.length_b   1.000
_cell.length_c   1.000
_cell.angle_alpha   90.00
_cell.angle_beta   90.00
_cell.angle_gamma   90.00
#
_symmetry.space_group_name_H-M   'P 1'
#
loop_
_entity.id
_entity.type
_entity.pdbx_description
1 polymer ?
#
loop_
_entity_poly.entity_id
_entity_poly.type
_entity_poly.pdbx_seq_one_letter_code
_entity_poly.pdbx_strand_id
1 'polypeptide(L)' 'IYFLFGIWSGMIGTSLSMIIRIELSSTNSLILNDQIYNVLVT' A
#
# COMPACT_ATOMS: atom_id res chain seq x y z
N ILE A 1 12.79 21.54 0.97
CA ILE A 1 13.11 20.08 0.95
C ILE A 1 12.13 19.28 1.81
N TYR A 2 11.98 19.59 3.11
CA TYR A 2 11.01 18.90 3.98
C TYR A 2 9.56 18.88 3.45
N PHE A 3 9.06 20.01 2.93
CA PHE A 3 7.71 20.08 2.36
C PHE A 3 7.54 19.20 1.11
N LEU A 4 8.53 19.20 0.23
CA LEU A 4 8.51 18.39 -0.99
C LEU A 4 8.61 16.88 -0.66
N PHE A 5 9.42 16.53 0.35
CA PHE A 5 9.54 15.17 0.84
C PHE A 5 8.24 14.69 1.53
N GLY A 6 7.55 15.57 2.26
CA GLY A 6 6.25 15.28 2.86
C GLY A 6 5.17 14.96 1.83
N ILE A 7 5.10 15.73 0.74
CA ILE A 7 4.16 15.45 -0.36
C ILE A 7 4.50 14.10 -1.02
N TRP A 8 5.79 13.84 -1.26
CA TRP A 8 6.24 12.60 -1.89
C TRP A 8 5.98 11.35 -1.03
N SER A 9 6.29 11.39 0.28
CA SER A 9 5.93 10.31 1.21
C SER A 9 4.42 10.13 1.33
N GLY A 10 3.65 11.22 1.30
CA GLY A 10 2.18 11.16 1.29
C GLY A 10 1.63 10.44 0.08
N MET A 11 2.16 10.73 -1.12
CA MET A 11 1.77 10.04 -2.35
C MET A 11 2.08 8.54 -2.29
N ILE A 12 3.24 8.15 -1.76
CA ILE A 12 3.62 6.74 -1.59
C ILE A 12 2.67 6.03 -0.62
N GLY A 13 2.38 6.60 0.54
CA GLY A 13 1.48 6.01 1.52
C GLY A 13 0.06 5.81 0.98
N THR A 14 -0.45 6.78 0.20
CA THR A 14 -1.79 6.65 -0.42
C THR A 14 -1.84 5.53 -1.46
N SER A 15 -0.80 5.37 -2.28
CA SER A 15 -0.73 4.29 -3.27
C SER A 15 -0.74 2.89 -2.62
N LEU A 16 0.01 2.71 -1.53
CA LEU A 16 0.04 1.46 -0.75
C LEU A 16 -1.33 1.14 -0.15
N SER A 17 -2.00 2.16 0.41
CA SER A 17 -3.33 1.99 0.99
C SER A 17 -4.39 1.60 -0.04
N MET A 18 -4.26 2.06 -1.29
CA MET A 18 -5.16 1.71 -2.38
C MET A 18 -5.00 0.24 -2.79
N ILE A 19 -3.77 -0.26 -2.82
CA ILE A 19 -3.45 -1.66 -3.13
C ILE A 19 -4.07 -2.60 -2.10
N ILE A 20 -3.92 -2.29 -0.81
CA ILE A 20 -4.50 -3.08 0.29
C ILE A 20 -6.04 -3.09 0.21
N ARG A 21 -6.66 -1.96 -0.17
CA ARG A 21 -8.12 -1.88 -0.35
C ARG A 21 -8.61 -2.72 -1.53
N ILE A 22 -7.85 -2.79 -2.62
CA ILE A 22 -8.19 -3.60 -3.77
C ILE A 22 -8.12 -5.10 -3.41
N GLU A 23 -7.08 -5.53 -2.69
CA GLU A 23 -6.99 -6.91 -2.15
C GLU A 23 -8.18 -7.25 -1.26
N LEU A 24 -8.55 -6.36 -0.33
CA LEU A 24 -9.70 -6.60 0.55
C LEU A 24 -11.05 -6.60 -0.21
N SER A 25 -11.13 -5.95 -1.37
CA SER A 25 -12.36 -5.86 -2.16
C SER A 25 -12.63 -7.10 -3.03
N SER A 26 -11.60 -7.90 -3.34
CA SER A 26 -11.71 -9.14 -4.09
C SER A 26 -11.36 -10.34 -3.22
N THR A 27 -12.25 -11.31 -3.09
CA THR A 27 -12.03 -12.52 -2.28
C THR A 27 -10.93 -13.46 -2.81
N ASN A 28 -10.37 -13.17 -3.98
CA ASN A 28 -9.27 -13.91 -4.57
C ASN A 28 -7.97 -13.12 -4.33
N SER A 29 -7.01 -13.70 -3.62
CA SER A 29 -5.75 -13.03 -3.33
C SER A 29 -5.00 -12.76 -4.63
N LEU A 30 -4.77 -11.49 -4.94
CA LEU A 30 -3.96 -11.08 -6.09
C LEU A 30 -2.48 -11.16 -5.69
N ILE A 31 -2.16 -10.74 -4.48
CA ILE A 31 -0.91 -11.00 -3.77
C ILE A 31 -1.05 -12.37 -3.09
N LEU A 32 -0.78 -13.44 -3.83
CA LEU A 32 -0.72 -14.85 -3.37
C LEU A 32 0.36 -15.12 -2.29
N ASN A 33 0.82 -14.10 -1.57
CA ASN A 33 1.92 -14.17 -0.63
C ASN A 33 1.65 -13.31 0.62
N ASP A 34 1.22 -13.97 1.69
CA ASP A 34 0.90 -13.35 2.98
C ASP A 34 2.08 -12.60 3.62
N GLN A 35 3.32 -12.99 3.30
CA GLN A 35 4.53 -12.29 3.77
C GLN A 35 4.68 -10.92 3.13
N ILE A 36 4.45 -10.81 1.82
CA ILE A 36 4.53 -9.54 1.09
C ILE A 36 3.35 -8.64 1.48
N TYR A 37 2.17 -9.23 1.71
CA TYR A 37 1.01 -8.48 2.21
C TYR A 37 1.27 -7.83 3.57
N ASN A 38 1.82 -8.59 4.53
CA ASN A 38 2.14 -8.02 5.84
C ASN A 38 3.22 -6.93 5.77
N VAL A 39 4.21 -7.06 4.89
CA VAL A 39 5.22 -6.00 4.66
C VAL A 39 4.62 -4.76 4.01
N LEU A 40 3.58 -4.91 3.18
CA LEU A 40 2.85 -3.78 2.61
C LEU A 40 1.92 -3.10 3.64
N VAL A 41 1.42 -3.84 4.62
CA VAL A 41 0.56 -3.32 5.70
C VAL A 41 1.34 -2.53 6.75
N THR A 42 2.60 -2.89 7.02
CA THR A 42 3.48 -2.24 8.00
C THR A 42 4.28 -1.09 7.41
#